data_AF-A0A7V1GDG1-F1
#
_entry.id   AF-A0A7V1GDG1-F1
#
_cell.length_a   1.000
_cell.length_b   1.000
_cell.length_c   1.000
_cell.angle_alpha   90.00
_cell.angle_beta   90.00
_cell.angle_gamma   90.00
#
_symmetry.space_group_name_H-M   'P 1'
#
loop_
_entity.id
_entity.type
_entity.pdbx_description
1 polymer ?
#
loop_
_entity_poly.entity_id
_entity_poly.type
_entity_poly.pdbx_seq_one_letter_code
_entity_poly.pdbx_strand_id
1 'polypeptide(L)' 'DATPCGRHAVVIVDRASWHMGNVDEGIKNVSVIPLPPYSPELNPVEQVSRAWNVFRSNITNVKHMCFRAWTNLIT' A
#
# COMPACT_ATOMS: atom_id res chain seq x y z
N ASP A 1 2.34 -3.19 -23.27
CA ASP A 1 3.26 -2.63 -22.25
C ASP A 1 2.48 -1.71 -21.33
N ALA A 2 2.75 -1.76 -20.02
CA ALA A 2 2.05 -0.98 -18.99
C ALA A 2 2.74 0.35 -18.65
N THR A 3 4.00 0.53 -19.05
CA THR A 3 4.75 1.78 -18.87
C THR A 3 5.25 2.34 -20.21
N PRO A 4 5.57 3.65 -20.31
CA PRO A 4 6.07 4.27 -21.54
C PRO A 4 7.33 3.60 -22.10
N CYS A 5 7.62 3.82 -23.39
CA CYS A 5 8.80 3.28 -24.05
C CYS A 5 10.10 3.59 -23.27
N GLY A 6 10.98 2.58 -23.17
CA GLY A 6 12.24 2.65 -22.43
C GLY A 6 12.11 2.62 -20.90
N ARG A 7 10.92 2.35 -20.34
CA ARG A 7 10.69 2.19 -18.90
C ARG A 7 10.26 0.77 -18.54
N HIS A 8 10.63 0.38 -17.33
CA HIS A 8 10.26 -0.89 -16.71
C HIS A 8 9.82 -0.61 -15.28
N ALA A 9 8.66 -1.13 -14.87
CA ALA A 9 8.19 -0.99 -13.51
C ALA A 9 8.51 -2.23 -12.68
N VAL A 10 8.83 -1.99 -11.42
CA VAL A 10 9.03 -3.04 -10.42
C VAL A 10 7.95 -2.85 -9.36
N VAL A 11 7.21 -3.91 -9.07
CA VAL A 11 6.15 -3.92 -8.06
C VAL A 11 6.60 -4.80 -6.91
N ILE A 12 6.79 -4.20 -5.73
CA ILE A 12 7.15 -4.93 -4.52
C ILE A 12 5.85 -5.32 -3.82
N VAL A 13 5.69 -6.59 -3.48
CA VAL A 13 4.47 -7.12 -2.84
C VAL A 13 4.82 -7.96 -1.61
N ASP A 14 3.94 -7.95 -0.62
CA ASP A 14 3.98 -8.93 0.47
C ASP A 14 3.39 -10.27 0.00
N ARG A 15 3.34 -11.26 0.89
CA ARG A 15 2.84 -12.61 0.58
C ARG A 15 1.36 -12.82 0.91
N ALA A 16 0.53 -11.78 0.88
CA ALA A 16 -0.91 -11.98 0.94
C ALA A 16 -1.36 -12.91 -0.19
N SER A 17 -2.32 -13.80 0.08
CA SER A 17 -2.72 -14.85 -0.86
C SER A 17 -3.12 -14.33 -2.24
N TRP A 18 -3.69 -13.13 -2.32
CA TRP A 18 -4.06 -12.47 -3.58
C TRP A 18 -2.86 -11.96 -4.41
N HIS A 19 -1.65 -11.88 -3.83
CA HIS A 19 -0.41 -11.46 -4.52
C HIS A 19 0.40 -12.64 -5.04
N MET A 20 0.10 -13.88 -4.62
CA MET A 20 0.90 -15.07 -4.90
C MET A 20 0.54 -15.75 -6.24
N GLY A 21 -0.37 -15.18 -7.03
CA GLY A 21 -0.68 -15.62 -8.40
C GLY A 21 0.22 -14.98 -9.45
N ASN A 22 -0.02 -15.27 -10.74
CA ASN A 22 0.67 -14.60 -11.85
C ASN A 22 0.13 -13.17 -12.05
N VAL A 23 0.39 -12.28 -11.09
CA VAL A 23 -0.12 -10.89 -11.09
C VAL A 23 0.42 -10.04 -12.25
N ASP A 24 1.51 -10.45 -12.89
CA ASP A 24 2.12 -9.82 -14.05
C ASP A 24 1.87 -10.57 -15.37
N GLU A 25 0.97 -11.57 -15.39
CA GLU A 25 0.69 -12.35 -16.60
C GLU A 25 0.23 -11.44 -17.75
N GLY A 26 0.96 -11.49 -18.87
CA GLY A 26 0.67 -10.65 -20.04
C GLY A 26 1.22 -9.23 -20.01
N ILE A 27 1.89 -8.80 -18.92
CA ILE A 27 2.49 -7.46 -18.82
C ILE A 27 4.02 -7.54 -19.02
N LYS A 28 4.49 -7.21 -20.23
CA LYS A 28 5.88 -7.44 -20.65
C LYS A 28 6.95 -6.58 -19.97
N ASN A 29 6.61 -5.38 -19.49
CA ASN A 29 7.57 -4.42 -18.91
C ASN A 29 7.27 -4.09 -17.44
N VAL A 30 6.79 -5.10 -16.72
CA VAL A 30 6.62 -5.08 -15.27
C VAL A 30 7.28 -6.33 -14.69
N SER A 31 7.89 -6.20 -13.53
CA SER A 31 8.33 -7.36 -12.73
C SER A 31 7.79 -7.25 -11.32
N VAL A 32 7.23 -8.33 -10.82
CA VAL A 32 6.76 -8.42 -9.43
C VAL A 32 7.84 -9.06 -8.57
N ILE A 33 8.19 -8.41 -7.46
CA ILE A 33 9.17 -8.91 -6.48
C ILE A 33 8.42 -9.21 -5.18
N PRO A 34 8.19 -10.50 -4.87
CA PRO A 34 7.62 -10.88 -3.59
C PRO A 34 8.68 -10.77 -2.48
N LEU A 35 8.31 -10.16 -1.37
CA LEU A 35 9.18 -10.07 -0.18
C LEU A 35 9.33 -11.44 0.52
N PRO A 36 10.40 -11.62 1.30
CA PRO A 36 10.53 -12.76 2.21
C PRO A 36 9.32 -12.86 3.16
N PRO A 37 8.86 -14.07 3.52
CA PRO A 37 7.79 -14.24 4.50
C PRO A 37 8.15 -13.57 5.83
N TYR A 38 7.16 -12.95 6.47
CA TYR A 38 7.30 -12.35 7.79
C TYR A 38 8.37 -11.26 7.90
N SER A 39 8.66 -10.54 6.80
CA SER A 39 9.59 -9.40 6.75
C SER A 39 8.88 -8.05 6.54
N PRO A 40 8.06 -7.58 7.51
CA PRO A 40 7.38 -6.29 7.40
C PRO A 40 8.35 -5.10 7.30
N GLU A 41 9.56 -5.20 7.85
CA GLU A 41 10.61 -4.19 7.78
C GLU A 41 11.07 -3.88 6.35
N LEU A 42 10.86 -4.81 5.40
CA LEU A 42 11.19 -4.63 3.99
C LEU A 42 10.02 -4.07 3.17
N ASN A 43 8.81 -4.02 3.74
CA ASN A 43 7.64 -3.49 3.06
C ASN A 43 7.52 -1.97 3.29
N PRO A 44 7.75 -1.13 2.27
CA PRO A 44 7.67 0.34 2.43
C PRO A 44 6.28 0.82 2.86
N VAL A 45 5.23 0.05 2.58
CA VAL A 45 3.85 0.36 3.00
C VAL A 45 3.73 0.39 4.53
N GLU A 46 4.55 -0.35 5.28
CA GLU A 46 4.53 -0.32 6.75
C GLU A 46 4.85 1.07 7.30
N GLN A 47 5.72 1.83 6.65
CA GLN A 47 6.02 3.20 7.08
C GLN A 47 4.84 4.14 6.84
N VAL A 48 4.15 3.99 5.71
CA VAL A 48 2.92 4.75 5.40
C VAL A 48 1.82 4.39 6.41
N SER A 49 1.66 3.10 6.72
CA SER A 49 0.73 2.61 7.74
C SER A 49 1.02 3.23 9.11
N ARG A 50 2.30 3.30 9.52
CA ARG A 50 2.70 3.98 10.77
C ARG A 50 2.33 5.46 10.75
N ALA A 51 2.65 6.19 9.68
CA ALA A 51 2.29 7.60 9.57
C ALA A 51 0.77 7.80 9.62
N TRP A 52 0.00 6.94 8.95
CA TRP A 52 -1.45 6.93 9.01
C TRP A 52 -1.97 6.65 10.42
N ASN A 53 -1.38 5.69 11.15
CA ASN A 53 -1.71 5.37 12.54
C ASN A 53 -1.50 6.56 13.47
N VAL A 54 -0.37 7.26 13.30
CA VAL A 54 -0.07 8.49 14.04
C VAL A 54 -1.05 9.60 13.70
N PHE A 55 -1.41 9.76 12.44
CA PHE A 55 -2.41 10.75 12.02
C PHE A 55 -3.77 10.46 12.66
N ARG A 56 -4.28 9.21 12.55
CA ARG A 56 -5.61 8.85 13.06
C ARG A 56 -5.71 8.77 14.58
N SER A 57 -4.58 8.66 15.31
CA SER A 57 -4.60 8.65 16.77
C SER A 57 -4.95 10.02 17.35
N ASN A 58 -4.71 11.11 16.61
CA ASN A 58 -5.14 12.45 17.00
C ASN A 58 -6.54 12.77 16.44
N ILE A 59 -7.54 12.17 17.08
CA ILE A 59 -8.95 12.29 16.69
C ILE A 59 -9.41 13.75 16.60
N THR A 60 -8.94 14.62 17.51
CA THR A 60 -9.29 16.06 17.52
C THR A 60 -8.82 16.75 16.24
N ASN A 61 -7.54 16.58 15.88
CA ASN A 61 -6.99 17.17 14.66
C ASN A 61 -7.66 16.60 13.40
N VAL A 62 -7.93 15.28 13.38
CA VAL A 62 -8.64 14.64 12.26
C VAL A 62 -10.04 15.23 12.07
N LYS A 63 -10.81 15.42 13.15
CA LYS A 63 -12.14 16.04 13.12
C LYS A 63 -12.10 17.50 12.64
N HIS A 64 -11.05 18.24 12.99
CA HIS A 64 -10.88 19.64 12.58
C HIS A 64 -10.48 19.79 11.10
N MET A 65 -9.71 18.86 10.54
CA MET A 65 -9.30 18.88 9.13
C MET A 65 -10.38 18.37 8.18
N CYS A 66 -11.18 17.41 8.62
CA CYS A 66 -12.16 16.72 7.79
C CYS A 66 -13.53 16.72 8.47
N PHE A 67 -14.34 17.76 8.26
CA PHE A 67 -15.76 17.75 8.64
C PHE A 67 -16.53 16.92 7.60
N ARG A 68 -16.60 15.60 7.78
CA ARG A 68 -17.35 14.70 6.90
C ARG A 68 -18.28 13.79 7.71
N ALA A 69 -19.51 13.58 7.23
CA ALA A 69 -20.58 12.91 7.99
C ALA A 69 -20.23 11.49 8.49
N TRP A 70 -19.29 10.79 7.83
CA TRP A 70 -18.85 9.45 8.22
C TRP A 70 -17.84 9.41 9.38
N THR A 71 -17.30 10.54 9.85
CA THR A 71 -16.40 10.56 11.03
C THR A 71 -17.14 10.41 12.36
N ASN A 72 -18.47 10.23 12.33
CA ASN A 72 -19.25 9.70 13.46
C ASN A 72 -18.99 8.20 13.65
N LEU A 73 -17.72 7.82 13.78
CA LEU A 73 -17.35 6.53 14.34
C LEU A 73 -17.80 6.56 15.79
N ILE A 74 -18.80 5.74 16.08
CA ILE A 74 -19.54 5.66 17.32
C ILE A 74 -18.55 5.52 18.48
N THR A 75 -18.65 6.42 19.45
CA THR A 75 -18.02 6.30 20.77
C THR A 75 -18.89 5.46 21.69
#